data_AF-A0A9P8F437-F1
#
_entry.id   AF-A0A9P8F437-F1
#
_cell.length_a   1.000
_cell.length_b   1.000
_cell.length_c   1.000
_cell.angle_alpha   90.00
_cell.angle_beta   90.00
_cell.angle_gamma   90.00
#
_symmetry.space_group_name_H-M   'P 1'
#
loop_
_entity.id
_entity.type
_entity.pdbx_description
1 polymer ?
#
loop_
_entity_poly.entity_id
_entity_poly.type
_entity_poly.pdbx_seq_one_letter_code
_entity_poly.pdbx_strand_id
1 'polypeptide(L)'
;MPPRVSLFSSLRALNGHGCTASPSAQICRTFASTSADQASTVQQKRRHRDPYALAQARARKAANISRQQLLEQERSAALGDPVRGITTPFVQSFETAIPSTPTPSSTNDTHAATRNESASPNRSPSGPNAQNDEYKNFFLTQREIQEASVRSEQLTTSVVDQDFFETNDPEEKQRREQERQQNEQERKERHATATEALNRIVSLSNGSSKDRLRVNIQRCVDTFGRHQTDKKLPPKPPVAESILVKNPSANTQKVERAGPDTGSSEVQIAILTAKIKTLADFLESRG
;
A
#
# COMPACT_ATOMS: atom_id res chain seq x y z
N MET A 1 -3.64 20.34 -31.68
CA MET A 1 -4.70 19.40 -32.11
C MET A 1 -6.04 19.92 -31.63
N PRO A 2 -7.06 20.07 -32.49
CA PRO A 2 -8.38 20.53 -32.09
C PRO A 2 -9.23 19.36 -31.52
N PRO A 3 -10.23 19.63 -30.65
CA PRO A 3 -11.05 18.58 -30.03
C PRO A 3 -12.05 17.97 -31.01
N ARG A 4 -12.20 16.64 -30.96
CA ARG A 4 -13.18 15.86 -31.74
C ARG A 4 -14.56 15.99 -31.10
N VAL A 5 -15.51 16.57 -31.85
CA VAL A 5 -16.94 16.57 -31.50
C VAL A 5 -17.55 15.18 -31.77
N SER A 6 -18.30 14.66 -30.79
CA SER A 6 -19.03 13.39 -30.90
C SER A 6 -20.24 13.55 -31.83
N LEU A 7 -20.27 12.77 -32.92
CA LEU A 7 -21.42 12.65 -33.80
C LEU A 7 -22.52 11.84 -33.11
N PHE A 8 -23.73 12.39 -33.04
CA PHE A 8 -24.89 11.69 -32.51
C PHE A 8 -25.23 10.48 -33.39
N SER A 9 -25.33 9.31 -32.75
CA SER A 9 -25.79 8.06 -33.34
C SER A 9 -27.27 8.20 -33.76
N SER A 10 -27.55 7.97 -35.04
CA SER A 10 -28.90 7.91 -35.58
C SER A 10 -29.65 6.69 -35.03
N LEU A 11 -30.91 6.92 -34.65
CA LEU A 11 -31.84 5.90 -34.16
C LEU A 11 -32.12 4.87 -35.25
N ARG A 12 -31.62 3.65 -35.04
CA ARG A 12 -31.92 2.46 -35.82
C ARG A 12 -33.30 1.94 -35.44
N ALA A 13 -34.23 1.92 -36.40
CA ALA A 13 -35.55 1.29 -36.23
C ALA A 13 -35.42 -0.24 -36.14
N LEU A 14 -36.08 -0.84 -35.14
CA LEU A 14 -36.23 -2.28 -35.00
C LEU A 14 -37.37 -2.77 -35.91
N ASN A 15 -37.03 -3.62 -36.88
CA ASN A 15 -37.98 -4.42 -37.65
C ASN A 15 -38.45 -5.61 -36.79
N GLY A 16 -39.76 -5.75 -36.60
CA GLY A 16 -40.41 -6.93 -36.04
C GLY A 16 -41.56 -7.35 -36.95
N HIS A 17 -41.43 -8.52 -37.55
CA HIS A 17 -42.37 -9.13 -38.50
C HIS A 17 -43.48 -9.90 -37.78
N GLY A 18 -44.70 -9.92 -38.34
CA GLY A 18 -45.71 -10.92 -37.99
C GLY A 18 -47.15 -10.61 -38.43
N CYS A 19 -47.64 -11.40 -39.39
CA CYS A 19 -49.05 -11.78 -39.62
C CYS A 19 -49.97 -10.89 -40.49
N THR A 20 -49.94 -11.21 -41.80
CA THR A 20 -51.08 -11.52 -42.70
C THR A 20 -52.43 -10.79 -42.55
N ALA A 21 -52.78 -9.89 -43.50
CA ALA A 21 -54.05 -9.87 -44.27
C ALA A 21 -54.18 -8.61 -45.17
N SER A 22 -54.37 -8.85 -46.48
CA SER A 22 -55.02 -8.07 -47.57
C SER A 22 -54.81 -6.54 -47.77
N PRO A 23 -54.74 -6.05 -49.03
CA PRO A 23 -54.44 -4.65 -49.35
C PRO A 23 -55.71 -3.81 -49.55
N SER A 24 -55.72 -2.60 -48.99
CA SER A 24 -56.44 -1.39 -49.45
C SER A 24 -56.96 -0.59 -48.26
N ALA A 25 -56.12 0.33 -47.79
CA ALA A 25 -56.54 1.58 -47.16
C ALA A 25 -55.30 2.46 -47.05
N GLN A 26 -55.20 3.48 -47.90
CA GLN A 26 -54.23 4.56 -47.73
C GLN A 26 -54.57 5.29 -46.43
N ILE A 27 -53.86 5.00 -45.34
CA ILE A 27 -53.92 5.81 -44.12
C ILE A 27 -53.01 7.02 -44.38
N CYS A 28 -53.63 8.11 -44.85
CA CYS A 28 -53.04 9.44 -44.79
C CYS A 28 -52.64 9.74 -43.34
N ARG A 29 -51.34 9.72 -43.04
CA ARG A 29 -50.82 10.30 -41.80
C ARG A 29 -50.94 11.81 -41.94
N THR A 30 -51.99 12.38 -41.38
CA THR A 30 -52.06 13.82 -41.16
C THR A 30 -50.98 14.18 -40.15
N PHE A 31 -50.00 14.98 -40.57
CA PHE A 31 -49.14 15.72 -39.66
C PHE A 31 -50.04 16.71 -38.92
N ALA A 32 -50.59 16.31 -37.78
CA ALA A 32 -51.26 17.22 -36.88
C ALA A 32 -50.20 18.14 -36.28
N SER A 33 -50.06 19.35 -36.83
CA SER A 33 -49.44 20.47 -36.14
C SER A 33 -50.27 20.77 -34.91
N THR A 34 -49.87 20.21 -33.76
CA THR A 34 -50.40 20.68 -32.49
C THR A 34 -49.88 22.10 -32.27
N SER A 35 -50.79 23.06 -32.19
CA SER A 35 -50.48 24.47 -31.94
C SER A 35 -49.77 24.64 -30.60
N ALA A 36 -48.76 25.50 -30.55
CA ALA A 36 -47.99 25.80 -29.34
C ALA A 36 -48.84 26.38 -28.19
N ASP A 37 -50.07 26.84 -28.46
CA ASP A 37 -51.00 27.40 -27.48
C ASP A 37 -51.60 26.37 -26.49
N GLN A 38 -51.41 25.07 -26.72
CA GLN A 38 -51.77 24.01 -25.76
C GLN A 38 -50.56 23.54 -24.92
N ALA A 39 -49.48 24.33 -24.87
CA ALA A 39 -48.32 24.08 -24.03
C ALA A 39 -48.58 24.45 -22.55
N SER A 40 -49.60 23.85 -21.93
CA SER A 40 -49.71 23.89 -20.47
C SER A 40 -48.45 23.28 -19.87
N THR A 41 -47.76 24.02 -18.98
CA THR A 41 -46.57 23.49 -18.34
C THR A 41 -46.91 22.20 -17.60
N VAL A 42 -45.96 21.25 -17.53
CA VAL A 42 -46.14 20.00 -16.75
C VAL A 42 -46.64 20.28 -15.33
N GLN A 43 -46.31 21.45 -14.78
CA GLN A 43 -46.79 21.92 -13.49
C GLN A 43 -48.29 22.29 -13.48
N GLN A 44 -48.82 22.97 -14.51
CA GLN A 44 -50.24 23.30 -14.62
C GLN A 44 -51.13 22.05 -14.79
N LYS A 45 -50.71 21.08 -15.62
CA LYS A 45 -51.40 19.77 -15.76
C LYS A 45 -51.43 18.94 -14.47
N ARG A 46 -50.44 19.12 -13.59
CA ARG A 46 -50.37 18.46 -12.27
C ARG A 46 -51.22 19.13 -11.19
N ARG A 47 -51.73 20.35 -11.41
CA ARG A 47 -52.63 21.05 -10.45
C ARG A 47 -54.00 20.37 -10.34
N HIS A 48 -54.46 19.70 -11.40
CA HIS A 48 -55.73 18.95 -11.45
C HIS A 48 -55.55 17.47 -11.01
N ARG A 49 -54.62 17.19 -10.10
CA ARG A 49 -54.37 15.85 -9.56
C ARG A 49 -54.71 15.85 -8.09
N ASP A 50 -55.24 14.73 -7.60
CA ASP A 50 -55.62 14.55 -6.20
C ASP A 50 -54.53 15.08 -5.24
N PRO A 51 -54.86 16.07 -4.38
CA PRO A 51 -53.89 16.68 -3.46
C PRO A 51 -53.22 15.64 -2.55
N TYR A 52 -53.92 14.57 -2.17
CA TYR A 52 -53.39 13.52 -1.32
C TYR A 52 -52.33 12.68 -2.04
N ALA A 53 -52.60 12.27 -3.28
CA ALA A 53 -51.62 11.57 -4.13
C ALA A 53 -50.35 12.43 -4.38
N LEU A 54 -50.51 13.75 -4.54
CA LEU A 54 -49.36 14.67 -4.66
C LEU A 54 -48.54 14.74 -3.37
N ALA A 55 -49.18 14.80 -2.21
CA ALA A 55 -48.51 14.81 -0.90
C ALA A 55 -47.72 13.51 -0.68
N GLN A 56 -48.30 12.34 -0.98
CA GLN A 56 -47.59 11.06 -0.88
C GLN A 56 -46.38 10.98 -1.82
N ALA A 57 -46.53 11.44 -3.08
CA ALA A 57 -45.42 11.47 -4.03
C ALA A 57 -44.28 12.39 -3.55
N ARG A 58 -44.61 13.53 -2.94
CA ARG A 58 -43.64 14.43 -2.31
C ARG A 58 -42.95 13.76 -1.12
N ALA A 59 -43.69 13.07 -0.25
CA ALA A 59 -43.13 12.35 0.89
C ALA A 59 -42.15 11.24 0.44
N ARG A 60 -42.51 10.44 -0.57
CA ARG A 60 -41.61 9.42 -1.15
C ARG A 60 -40.35 10.05 -1.76
N LYS A 61 -40.50 11.16 -2.49
CA LYS A 61 -39.36 11.89 -3.05
C LYS A 61 -38.47 12.46 -1.95
N ALA A 62 -39.04 13.05 -0.90
CA ALA A 62 -38.29 13.59 0.24
C ALA A 62 -37.51 12.48 0.97
N ALA A 63 -38.12 11.31 1.21
CA ALA A 63 -37.44 10.15 1.79
C ALA A 63 -36.30 9.61 0.91
N ASN A 64 -36.48 9.60 -0.42
CA ASN A 64 -35.41 9.21 -1.35
C ASN A 64 -34.26 10.24 -1.36
N ILE A 65 -34.59 11.54 -1.34
CA ILE A 65 -33.59 12.61 -1.27
C ILE A 65 -32.81 12.52 0.05
N SER A 66 -33.46 12.32 1.19
CA SER A 66 -32.78 12.18 2.47
C SER A 66 -31.86 10.96 2.49
N ARG A 67 -32.31 9.82 1.93
CA ARG A 67 -31.47 8.62 1.78
C ARG A 67 -30.28 8.88 0.84
N GLN A 68 -30.50 9.57 -0.26
CA GLN A 68 -29.43 9.92 -1.19
C GLN A 68 -28.38 10.80 -0.52
N GLN A 69 -28.79 11.80 0.26
CA GLN A 69 -27.90 12.66 1.03
C GLN A 69 -27.04 11.86 2.02
N LEU A 70 -27.62 10.90 2.74
CA LEU A 70 -26.87 10.00 3.63
C LEU A 70 -25.83 9.17 2.85
N LEU A 71 -26.23 8.56 1.73
CA LEU A 71 -25.32 7.77 0.89
C LEU A 71 -24.22 8.62 0.25
N GLU A 72 -24.50 9.89 -0.05
CA GLU A 72 -23.51 10.84 -0.55
C GLU A 72 -22.51 11.21 0.54
N GLN A 73 -22.97 11.43 1.77
CA GLN A 73 -22.09 11.67 2.92
C GLN A 73 -21.18 10.46 3.18
N GLU A 74 -21.73 9.24 3.21
CA GLU A 74 -20.96 8.00 3.36
C GLU A 74 -19.91 7.83 2.26
N ARG A 75 -20.29 8.06 0.99
CA ARG A 75 -19.36 8.00 -0.15
C ARG A 75 -18.29 9.08 -0.08
N SER A 76 -18.64 10.29 0.32
CA SER A 76 -17.68 11.40 0.43
C SER A 76 -16.65 11.15 1.54
N ALA A 77 -17.08 10.58 2.67
CA ALA A 77 -16.18 10.19 3.75
C ALA A 77 -15.24 9.05 3.32
N ALA A 78 -15.75 8.07 2.56
CA ALA A 78 -14.96 6.95 2.06
C ALA A 78 -13.97 7.33 0.93
N LEU A 79 -14.22 8.41 0.20
CA LEU A 79 -13.37 8.85 -0.92
C LEU A 79 -12.00 9.37 -0.42
N GLY A 80 -11.96 9.99 0.76
CA GLY A 80 -10.74 10.54 1.35
C GLY A 80 -10.16 11.75 0.60
N ASP A 81 -8.93 12.12 0.94
CA ASP A 81 -8.18 13.20 0.28
C ASP A 81 -7.55 12.69 -1.04
N PRO A 82 -7.67 13.38 -2.19
CA PRO A 82 -6.98 12.99 -3.42
C PRO A 82 -5.45 12.92 -3.33
N VAL A 83 -4.80 13.60 -2.37
CA VAL A 83 -3.34 13.56 -2.18
C VAL A 83 -2.93 12.61 -1.06
N ARG A 84 -3.51 12.77 0.13
CA ARG A 84 -3.15 11.95 1.31
C ARG A 84 -3.97 10.66 1.44
N GLY A 85 -5.06 10.51 0.69
CA GLY A 85 -5.99 9.39 0.80
C GLY A 85 -6.60 9.29 2.19
N ILE A 86 -6.85 8.06 2.62
CA ILE A 86 -7.10 7.73 4.03
C ILE A 86 -5.77 7.28 4.62
N THR A 87 -5.26 8.01 5.61
CA THR A 87 -3.96 7.70 6.21
C THR A 87 -3.98 6.33 6.87
N THR A 88 -3.00 5.50 6.55
CA THR A 88 -2.85 4.16 7.11
C THR A 88 -1.63 4.11 8.02
N PRO A 89 -1.58 3.19 9.01
CA PRO A 89 -0.41 2.99 9.85
C PRO A 89 0.90 2.76 9.05
N PHE A 90 0.80 2.07 7.90
CA PHE A 90 1.95 1.89 7.01
C PHE A 90 2.45 3.21 6.43
N VAL A 91 1.55 4.08 5.97
CA VAL A 91 1.91 5.41 5.43
C VAL A 91 2.47 6.33 6.51
N GLN A 92 1.95 6.25 7.75
CA GLN A 92 2.48 7.00 8.89
C GLN A 92 3.93 6.57 9.22
N SER A 93 4.22 5.27 9.14
CA SER A 93 5.56 4.73 9.41
C SER A 93 6.65 5.16 8.41
N PHE A 94 6.31 5.90 7.35
CA PHE A 94 7.32 6.45 6.45
C PHE A 94 8.16 7.57 7.10
N GLU A 95 7.64 8.26 8.11
CA GLU A 95 8.36 9.37 8.77
C GLU A 95 9.57 8.89 9.57
N THR A 96 9.39 7.79 10.30
CA THR A 96 10.43 7.16 11.10
C THR A 96 11.28 6.19 10.31
N ALA A 97 10.81 5.75 9.12
CA ALA A 97 11.38 4.66 8.33
C ALA A 97 11.52 3.33 9.11
N ILE A 98 10.88 3.24 10.28
CA ILE A 98 10.85 2.08 11.16
C ILE A 98 9.43 1.52 11.10
N PRO A 99 9.25 0.20 10.98
CA PRO A 99 7.93 -0.39 11.09
C PRO A 99 7.33 0.01 12.44
N SER A 100 6.12 0.57 12.42
CA SER A 100 5.38 0.92 13.64
C SER A 100 5.19 -0.35 14.47
N THR A 101 6.00 -0.53 15.51
CA THR A 101 5.72 -1.50 16.57
C THR A 101 4.45 -1.05 17.29
N PRO A 102 3.62 -1.98 17.76
CA PRO A 102 2.42 -1.61 18.49
C PRO A 102 2.85 -0.89 19.77
N THR A 103 2.70 0.44 19.80
CA THR A 103 2.68 1.19 21.05
C THR A 103 1.54 0.64 21.90
N PRO A 104 1.79 0.15 23.13
CA PRO A 104 0.73 -0.12 24.08
C PRO A 104 0.15 1.24 24.48
N SER A 105 -0.92 1.66 23.81
CA SER A 105 -1.71 2.79 24.26
C SER A 105 -2.28 2.46 25.64
N SER A 106 -1.92 3.30 26.59
CA SER A 106 -2.36 3.25 27.98
C SER A 106 -3.88 3.26 28.11
N THR A 107 -4.34 2.47 29.09
CA THR A 107 -5.55 2.60 29.91
C THR A 107 -6.93 2.40 29.28
N ASN A 108 -7.49 1.24 29.64
CA ASN A 108 -8.83 0.98 30.16
C ASN A 108 -10.01 1.13 29.20
N ASP A 109 -10.48 -0.01 28.69
CA ASP A 109 -11.88 -0.41 28.91
C ASP A 109 -11.97 -1.95 28.93
N THR A 110 -12.24 -2.47 30.13
CA THR A 110 -12.65 -3.85 30.36
C THR A 110 -14.11 -3.91 29.97
N HIS A 111 -14.49 -4.73 28.98
CA HIS A 111 -15.78 -5.44 28.81
C HIS A 111 -16.02 -5.73 27.32
N ALA A 112 -15.80 -6.99 26.93
CA ALA A 112 -16.57 -7.77 25.94
C ALA A 112 -15.68 -8.85 25.30
N ALA A 113 -15.47 -9.93 26.03
CA ALA A 113 -15.05 -11.19 25.44
C ALA A 113 -16.23 -11.76 24.63
N THR A 114 -16.16 -11.63 23.31
CA THR A 114 -16.55 -12.63 22.28
C THR A 114 -16.69 -11.92 20.93
N ARG A 115 -16.09 -12.54 19.89
CA ARG A 115 -16.37 -12.37 18.45
C ARG A 115 -15.35 -11.55 17.62
N ASN A 116 -14.66 -12.30 16.75
CA ASN A 116 -13.93 -11.93 15.53
C ASN A 116 -12.52 -11.30 15.69
N GLU A 117 -11.50 -12.11 15.43
CA GLU A 117 -10.07 -11.74 15.28
C GLU A 117 -9.76 -10.99 13.96
N SER A 118 -10.59 -10.03 13.57
CA SER A 118 -10.41 -9.31 12.30
C SER A 118 -10.88 -7.87 12.34
N ALA A 119 -10.40 -7.08 13.31
CA ALA A 119 -10.20 -5.63 13.16
C ALA A 119 -9.67 -5.04 14.47
N SER A 120 -8.34 -4.95 14.58
CA SER A 120 -7.74 -3.91 15.42
C SER A 120 -7.25 -2.81 14.47
N PRO A 121 -7.77 -1.57 14.53
CA PRO A 121 -7.55 -0.56 13.49
C PRO A 121 -6.12 -0.02 13.42
N ASN A 122 -5.26 -0.36 14.39
CA ASN A 122 -3.87 0.10 14.47
C ASN A 122 -2.83 -0.94 14.04
N ARG A 123 -3.23 -2.12 13.55
CA ARG A 123 -2.25 -3.15 13.18
C ARG A 123 -1.87 -3.04 11.71
N SER A 124 -0.73 -2.38 11.45
CA SER A 124 -0.02 -2.51 10.16
C SER A 124 0.18 -4.00 9.84
N PRO A 125 -0.09 -4.48 8.61
CA PRO A 125 0.32 -5.82 8.23
C PRO A 125 1.84 -5.88 8.33
N SER A 126 2.36 -6.68 9.27
CA SER A 126 3.80 -6.90 9.37
C SER A 126 4.28 -7.57 8.08
N GLY A 127 4.98 -6.82 7.24
CA GLY A 127 5.84 -7.38 6.20
C GLY A 127 6.79 -8.42 6.80
N PRO A 128 7.32 -9.36 6.00
CA PRO A 128 8.16 -10.45 6.52
C PRO A 128 9.41 -9.96 7.28
N ASN A 129 9.82 -8.71 7.01
CA ASN A 129 10.97 -8.04 7.63
C ASN A 129 10.56 -6.87 8.56
N ALA A 130 9.26 -6.71 8.86
CA ALA A 130 8.74 -5.58 9.63
C ALA A 130 8.82 -5.77 11.15
N GLN A 131 9.30 -6.91 11.63
CA GLN A 131 9.24 -7.24 13.06
C GLN A 131 10.44 -6.75 13.86
N ASN A 132 11.64 -6.54 13.29
CA ASN A 132 12.79 -6.11 14.08
C ASN A 132 13.80 -5.38 13.19
N ASP A 133 14.18 -4.15 13.53
CA ASP A 133 15.47 -3.46 13.29
C ASP A 133 16.33 -3.79 12.05
N GLU A 134 15.74 -4.29 10.97
CA GLU A 134 16.51 -4.90 9.89
C GLU A 134 17.12 -3.83 9.00
N TYR A 135 16.35 -2.81 8.62
CA TYR A 135 16.88 -1.76 7.76
C TYR A 135 17.71 -0.77 8.57
N LYS A 136 18.93 -0.57 8.11
CA LYS A 136 19.80 0.49 8.60
C LYS A 136 20.17 1.44 7.46
N ASN A 137 20.93 2.48 7.78
CA ASN A 137 21.42 3.39 6.76
C ASN A 137 22.41 2.66 5.82
N PHE A 138 22.64 3.23 4.64
CA PHE A 138 23.58 2.72 3.63
C PHE A 138 23.24 1.35 3.05
N PHE A 139 21.94 1.00 3.01
CA PHE A 139 21.43 -0.29 2.50
C PHE A 139 21.91 -1.52 3.29
N LEU A 140 22.35 -1.30 4.52
CA LEU A 140 22.82 -2.38 5.38
C LEU A 140 21.67 -2.98 6.18
N THR A 141 21.84 -4.25 6.53
CA THR A 141 21.01 -4.90 7.53
C THR A 141 21.70 -5.04 8.89
N GLN A 142 20.93 -5.09 9.98
CA GLN A 142 21.51 -5.33 11.31
C GLN A 142 22.29 -6.66 11.39
N ARG A 143 21.86 -7.68 10.62
CA ARG A 143 22.56 -8.96 10.51
C ARG A 143 23.91 -8.81 9.82
N GLU A 144 23.95 -8.12 8.67
CA GLU A 144 25.21 -7.87 7.94
C GLU A 144 26.24 -7.15 8.81
N ILE A 145 25.80 -6.19 9.64
CA ILE A 145 26.70 -5.47 10.56
C ILE A 145 27.26 -6.39 11.63
N GLN A 146 26.43 -7.27 12.20
CA GLN A 146 26.85 -8.24 13.21
C GLN A 146 27.82 -9.27 12.62
N GLU A 147 27.53 -9.79 11.43
CA GLU A 147 28.41 -10.71 10.71
C GLU A 147 29.75 -10.05 10.36
N ALA A 148 29.73 -8.80 9.88
CA ALA A 148 30.93 -8.04 9.61
C ALA A 148 31.74 -7.77 10.88
N SER A 149 31.07 -7.52 12.01
CA SER A 149 31.71 -7.35 13.32
C SER A 149 32.45 -8.62 13.75
N VAL A 150 31.77 -9.77 13.74
CA VAL A 150 32.38 -11.06 14.10
C VAL A 150 33.55 -11.39 13.19
N ARG A 151 33.39 -11.17 11.88
CA ARG A 151 34.47 -11.37 10.91
C ARG A 151 35.66 -10.45 11.18
N SER A 152 35.42 -9.18 11.48
CA SER A 152 36.48 -8.25 11.84
C SER A 152 37.19 -8.70 13.10
N GLU A 153 36.47 -9.18 14.11
CA GLU A 153 37.07 -9.70 15.34
C GLU A 153 37.99 -10.89 15.04
N GLN A 154 37.53 -11.85 14.24
CA GLN A 154 38.32 -13.01 13.81
C GLN A 154 39.59 -12.61 13.08
N LEU A 155 39.51 -11.65 12.15
CA LEU A 155 40.67 -11.16 11.40
C LEU A 155 41.67 -10.36 12.27
N THR A 156 41.18 -9.71 13.32
CA THR A 156 42.04 -8.97 14.28
C THR A 156 42.52 -9.81 15.45
N THR A 157 42.10 -11.08 15.51
CA THR A 157 42.58 -12.00 16.55
C THR A 157 44.07 -12.19 16.34
N SER A 158 44.87 -11.94 17.38
CA SER A 158 46.31 -12.15 17.32
C SER A 158 46.58 -13.59 16.91
N VAL A 159 47.38 -13.76 15.85
CA VAL A 159 47.94 -15.07 15.54
C VAL A 159 48.72 -15.51 16.76
N VAL A 160 48.35 -16.65 17.34
CA VAL A 160 49.18 -17.28 18.37
C VAL A 160 50.50 -17.55 17.69
N ASP A 161 51.57 -16.89 18.13
CA ASP A 161 52.93 -17.21 17.70
C ASP A 161 53.15 -18.71 17.99
N GLN A 162 52.95 -19.56 16.99
CA GLN A 162 53.28 -20.99 17.06
C GLN A 162 54.80 -21.19 17.08
N ASP A 163 55.53 -20.14 16.73
CA ASP A 163 56.98 -20.14 16.65
C ASP A 163 57.49 -19.07 17.62
N PHE A 164 58.13 -19.43 18.72
CA PHE A 164 59.30 -18.74 19.31
C PHE A 164 59.61 -19.39 20.67
N PHE A 165 60.67 -20.20 20.67
CA PHE A 165 61.45 -20.68 21.82
C PHE A 165 60.84 -20.38 23.20
N GLU A 166 60.21 -21.40 23.82
CA GLU A 166 59.85 -21.37 25.23
C GLU A 166 61.05 -20.89 26.03
N THR A 167 60.95 -19.66 26.50
CA THR A 167 62.04 -19.02 27.21
C THR A 167 61.95 -19.59 28.61
N ASN A 168 62.99 -20.31 29.02
CA ASN A 168 62.99 -21.09 30.26
C ASN A 168 62.98 -20.22 31.54
N ASP A 169 63.06 -18.89 31.39
CA ASP A 169 63.05 -17.95 32.50
C ASP A 169 61.60 -17.66 32.99
N PRO A 170 61.24 -18.02 34.23
CA PRO A 170 59.88 -17.87 34.75
C PRO A 170 59.41 -16.41 34.83
N GLU A 171 60.30 -15.44 35.05
CA GLU A 171 59.91 -14.02 35.17
C GLU A 171 59.53 -13.43 33.82
N GLU A 172 60.29 -13.74 32.75
CA GLU A 172 59.95 -13.28 31.40
C GLU A 172 58.66 -13.91 30.88
N LYS A 173 58.39 -15.16 31.25
CA LYS A 173 57.14 -15.85 30.89
C LYS A 173 55.94 -15.15 31.51
N GLN A 174 56.00 -14.80 32.79
CA GLN A 174 54.94 -14.06 33.49
C GLN A 174 54.73 -12.67 32.88
N ARG A 175 55.82 -11.94 32.57
CA ARG A 175 55.72 -10.63 31.93
C ARG A 175 55.05 -10.69 30.56
N ARG A 176 55.41 -11.69 29.72
CA ARG A 176 54.76 -11.91 28.41
C ARG A 176 53.30 -12.32 28.54
N GLU A 177 52.95 -13.13 29.52
CA GLU A 177 51.56 -13.50 29.80
C GLU A 177 50.73 -12.27 30.20
N GLN A 178 51.26 -11.39 31.06
CA GLN A 178 50.60 -10.15 31.44
C GLN A 178 50.42 -9.20 30.24
N GLU A 179 51.45 -9.03 29.40
CA GLU A 179 51.36 -8.21 28.19
C GLU A 179 50.33 -8.77 27.20
N ARG A 180 50.27 -10.11 27.03
CA ARG A 180 49.23 -10.75 26.22
C ARG A 180 47.83 -10.49 26.77
N GLN A 181 47.64 -10.62 28.08
CA GLN A 181 46.35 -10.37 28.71
C GLN A 181 45.93 -8.90 28.56
N GLN A 182 46.85 -7.96 28.75
CA GLN A 182 46.58 -6.53 28.56
C GLN A 182 46.21 -6.22 27.10
N ASN A 183 46.98 -6.73 26.13
CA ASN A 183 46.68 -6.55 24.71
C ASN A 183 45.34 -7.18 24.33
N GLU A 184 44.99 -8.34 24.89
CA GLU A 184 43.70 -8.97 24.64
C GLU A 184 42.53 -8.17 25.22
N GLN A 185 42.68 -7.63 26.43
CA GLN A 185 41.70 -6.74 27.05
C GLN A 185 41.50 -5.47 26.23
N GLU A 186 42.60 -4.79 25.87
CA GLU A 186 42.55 -3.57 25.06
C GLU A 186 41.91 -3.85 23.69
N ARG A 187 42.21 -4.99 23.06
CA ARG A 187 41.58 -5.40 21.80
C ARG A 187 40.07 -5.56 21.97
N LYS A 188 39.61 -6.24 23.02
CA LYS A 188 38.18 -6.43 23.31
C LYS A 188 37.47 -5.10 23.53
N GLU A 189 38.09 -4.17 24.27
CA GLU A 189 37.54 -2.84 24.51
C GLU A 189 37.47 -2.00 23.23
N ARG A 190 38.55 -2.00 22.43
CA ARG A 190 38.58 -1.32 21.13
C ARG A 190 37.53 -1.90 20.18
N HIS A 191 37.36 -3.23 20.18
CA HIS A 191 36.32 -3.88 19.39
C HIS A 191 34.92 -3.48 19.87
N ALA A 192 34.63 -3.57 21.16
CA ALA A 192 33.34 -3.14 21.72
C ALA A 192 33.02 -1.68 21.38
N THR A 193 33.99 -0.78 21.55
CA THR A 193 33.85 0.63 21.20
C THR A 193 33.59 0.83 19.70
N ALA A 194 34.32 0.11 18.84
CA ALA A 194 34.14 0.18 17.40
C ALA A 194 32.75 -0.32 16.97
N THR A 195 32.28 -1.43 17.53
CA THR A 195 30.93 -1.96 17.23
C THR A 195 29.83 -1.01 17.61
N GLU A 196 29.93 -0.36 18.78
CA GLU A 196 28.98 0.65 19.19
C GLU A 196 29.01 1.87 18.26
N ALA A 197 30.21 2.35 17.91
CA ALA A 197 30.38 3.47 16.99
C ALA A 197 29.75 3.15 15.61
N LEU A 198 29.98 1.96 15.06
CA LEU A 198 29.38 1.52 13.81
C LEU A 198 27.86 1.46 13.90
N ASN A 199 27.31 0.91 14.98
CA ASN A 199 25.86 0.87 15.20
C ASN A 199 25.24 2.29 15.22
N ARG A 200 25.94 3.27 15.79
CA ARG A 200 25.49 4.67 15.81
C ARG A 200 25.58 5.35 14.44
N ILE A 201 26.66 5.12 13.69
CA ILE A 201 26.86 5.68 12.33
C ILE A 201 25.78 5.15 11.38
N VAL A 202 25.47 3.87 11.49
CA VAL A 202 24.55 3.17 10.60
C VAL A 202 23.09 3.32 11.05
N SER A 203 22.83 3.91 12.23
CA SER A 203 21.49 4.19 12.73
C SER A 203 20.72 5.16 11.83
N LEU A 204 19.50 4.79 11.42
CA LEU A 204 18.62 5.63 10.60
C LEU A 204 18.13 6.90 11.31
N SER A 205 18.17 6.91 12.65
CA SER A 205 17.82 8.10 13.44
C SER A 205 18.69 9.31 13.10
N ASN A 206 19.97 9.06 12.81
CA ASN A 206 20.96 10.06 12.39
C ASN A 206 20.93 10.32 10.88
N GLY A 207 20.08 9.62 10.12
CA GLY A 207 20.00 9.67 8.67
C GLY A 207 19.21 10.87 8.15
N SER A 208 19.51 11.27 6.91
CA SER A 208 18.79 12.33 6.19
C SER A 208 17.40 11.86 5.73
N SER A 209 16.52 12.78 5.34
CA SER A 209 15.25 12.46 4.69
C SER A 209 15.44 11.62 3.42
N LYS A 210 16.55 11.83 2.70
CA LYS A 210 16.95 11.02 1.55
C LYS A 210 17.22 9.56 1.93
N ASP A 211 17.86 9.33 3.08
CA ASP A 211 18.17 7.99 3.55
C ASP A 211 16.92 7.27 4.04
N ARG A 212 16.03 7.99 4.75
CA ARG A 212 14.70 7.48 5.11
C ARG A 212 13.89 7.09 3.87
N LEU A 213 13.93 7.91 2.81
CA LEU A 213 13.26 7.60 1.55
C LEU A 213 13.83 6.33 0.90
N ARG A 214 15.15 6.14 0.90
CA ARG A 214 15.78 4.92 0.37
C ARG A 214 15.32 3.67 1.13
N VAL A 215 15.28 3.74 2.45
CA VAL A 215 14.77 2.64 3.27
C VAL A 215 13.29 2.40 3.02
N ASN A 216 12.48 3.46 2.92
CA ASN A 216 11.06 3.31 2.58
C ASN A 216 10.86 2.65 1.20
N ILE A 217 11.73 2.90 0.22
CA ILE A 217 11.70 2.19 -1.06
C ILE A 217 11.96 0.70 -0.86
N GLN A 218 12.98 0.31 -0.09
CA GLN A 218 13.23 -1.11 0.22
C GLN A 218 12.02 -1.74 0.91
N ARG A 219 11.43 -1.04 1.90
CA ARG A 219 10.22 -1.49 2.60
C ARG A 219 9.00 -1.65 1.68
N CYS A 220 8.89 -0.84 0.62
CA CYS A 220 7.83 -0.95 -0.38
C CYS A 220 8.05 -2.09 -1.38
N VAL A 221 9.32 -2.42 -1.68
CA VAL A 221 9.70 -3.55 -2.54
C VAL A 221 9.51 -4.87 -1.80
N ASP A 222 10.02 -4.96 -0.57
CA ASP A 222 9.49 -5.90 0.43
C ASP A 222 8.00 -5.54 0.66
N THR A 223 7.18 -6.16 1.48
CA THR A 223 5.73 -5.78 1.57
C THR A 223 4.90 -5.96 0.28
N PHE A 224 5.06 -5.13 -0.77
CA PHE A 224 4.21 -5.12 -1.99
C PHE A 224 4.83 -5.82 -3.21
N GLY A 225 6.12 -6.17 -3.17
CA GLY A 225 6.73 -6.89 -4.29
C GLY A 225 6.15 -8.29 -4.47
N ARG A 226 5.91 -8.68 -5.73
CA ARG A 226 5.29 -9.97 -6.07
C ARG A 226 6.08 -11.18 -5.58
N HIS A 227 7.39 -11.01 -5.47
CA HIS A 227 8.30 -12.02 -4.91
C HIS A 227 7.99 -12.38 -3.44
N GLN A 228 7.29 -11.51 -2.70
CA GLN A 228 6.79 -11.76 -1.35
C GLN A 228 5.28 -11.98 -1.32
N THR A 229 4.50 -11.17 -2.05
CA THR A 229 3.03 -11.24 -1.98
C THR A 229 2.46 -12.51 -2.59
N ASP A 230 3.04 -13.03 -3.68
CA ASP A 230 2.58 -14.28 -4.31
C ASP A 230 2.72 -15.49 -3.37
N LYS A 231 3.60 -15.40 -2.34
CA LYS A 231 3.78 -16.44 -1.31
C LYS A 231 2.81 -16.30 -0.14
N LYS A 232 2.36 -15.07 0.17
CA LYS A 232 1.55 -14.76 1.36
C LYS A 232 0.06 -14.64 1.08
N LEU A 233 -0.30 -14.13 -0.09
CA LEU A 233 -1.69 -13.92 -0.48
C LEU A 233 -2.25 -15.19 -1.10
N PRO A 234 -3.57 -15.42 -0.98
CA PRO A 234 -4.20 -16.54 -1.65
C PRO A 234 -3.94 -16.47 -3.16
N PRO A 235 -3.73 -17.62 -3.83
CA PRO A 235 -3.47 -17.65 -5.26
C PRO A 235 -4.66 -17.06 -6.01
N LYS A 236 -4.37 -16.44 -7.16
CA LYS A 236 -5.41 -15.90 -8.03
C LYS A 236 -6.40 -17.03 -8.39
N PRO A 237 -7.71 -16.73 -8.43
CA PRO A 237 -8.70 -17.72 -8.83
C PRO A 237 -8.34 -18.30 -10.20
N PRO A 238 -8.59 -19.60 -10.42
CA PRO A 238 -8.26 -20.24 -11.68
C PRO A 238 -8.96 -19.54 -12.84
N VAL A 239 -8.27 -19.48 -13.98
CA VAL A 239 -8.80 -18.90 -15.21
C VAL A 239 -10.04 -19.70 -15.64
N ALA A 240 -11.12 -19.01 -16.00
CA ALA A 240 -12.35 -19.65 -16.46
C ALA A 240 -12.06 -20.59 -17.65
N GLU A 241 -12.68 -21.78 -17.66
CA GLU A 241 -12.46 -22.82 -18.67
C GLU A 241 -12.67 -22.31 -20.11
N SER A 242 -13.59 -21.37 -20.32
CA SER A 242 -13.86 -20.74 -21.61
C SER A 242 -12.68 -19.97 -22.20
N ILE A 243 -11.77 -19.48 -21.35
CA ILE A 243 -10.53 -18.80 -21.74
C ILE A 243 -9.41 -19.81 -21.93
N LEU A 244 -9.41 -20.90 -21.15
CA LEU A 244 -8.42 -21.99 -21.26
C LEU A 244 -8.53 -22.73 -22.60
N VAL A 245 -9.76 -22.96 -23.07
CA VAL A 245 -10.02 -23.55 -24.39
C VAL A 245 -9.51 -22.66 -25.53
N LYS A 246 -9.54 -21.33 -25.36
CA LYS A 246 -9.05 -20.37 -26.36
C LYS A 246 -7.55 -20.16 -26.29
N ASN A 247 -6.96 -20.27 -25.10
CA ASN A 247 -5.54 -20.05 -24.84
C ASN A 247 -5.00 -21.14 -23.91
N PRO A 248 -4.55 -22.29 -24.44
CA PRO A 248 -4.05 -23.40 -23.61
C PRO A 248 -2.77 -23.04 -22.84
N SER A 249 -2.04 -22.00 -23.27
CA SER A 249 -0.88 -21.46 -22.55
C SER A 249 -1.23 -20.73 -21.24
N ALA A 250 -2.51 -20.40 -21.02
CA ALA A 250 -2.95 -19.72 -19.79
C ALA A 250 -2.83 -20.59 -18.52
N ASN A 251 -2.63 -21.90 -18.67
CA ASN A 251 -2.36 -22.84 -17.57
C ASN A 251 -0.87 -23.13 -17.35
N THR A 252 0.04 -22.39 -18.01
CA THR A 252 1.47 -22.62 -17.81
C THR A 252 1.88 -22.23 -16.40
N GLN A 253 2.62 -23.12 -15.74
CA GLN A 253 3.21 -22.85 -14.44
C GLN A 253 4.09 -21.60 -14.55
N LYS A 254 3.87 -20.62 -13.67
CA LYS A 254 4.65 -19.37 -13.69
C LYS A 254 6.11 -19.68 -13.42
N VAL A 255 6.97 -19.22 -14.30
CA VAL A 255 8.43 -19.27 -14.09
C VAL A 255 8.80 -18.45 -12.86
N GLU A 256 9.66 -18.99 -12.03
CA GLU A 256 10.18 -18.28 -10.86
C GLU A 256 10.97 -17.04 -11.30
N ARG A 257 10.89 -15.99 -10.48
CA ARG A 257 11.59 -14.73 -10.77
C ARG A 257 13.06 -14.87 -10.40
N ALA A 258 13.94 -14.32 -11.25
CA ALA A 258 15.38 -14.30 -10.99
C ALA A 258 15.80 -13.35 -9.84
N GLY A 259 14.95 -12.41 -9.43
CA GLY A 259 15.28 -11.44 -8.38
C GLY A 259 14.06 -10.71 -7.82
N PRO A 260 14.30 -9.76 -6.90
CA PRO A 260 13.24 -8.96 -6.27
C PRO A 260 12.43 -8.19 -7.32
N ASP A 261 11.12 -8.15 -7.09
CA ASP A 261 10.19 -7.42 -7.95
C ASP A 261 10.16 -5.94 -7.56
N THR A 262 10.77 -5.09 -8.39
CA THR A 262 10.89 -3.63 -8.16
C THR A 262 10.05 -2.80 -9.13
N GLY A 263 9.51 -3.42 -10.18
CA GLY A 263 8.86 -2.73 -11.29
C GLY A 263 7.35 -2.90 -11.36
N SER A 264 6.74 -3.64 -10.45
CA SER A 264 5.29 -3.86 -10.44
C SER A 264 4.52 -2.60 -10.06
N SER A 265 3.30 -2.45 -10.58
CA SER A 265 2.46 -1.27 -10.35
C SER A 265 2.20 -1.04 -8.86
N GLU A 266 2.06 -2.12 -8.08
CA GLU A 266 1.87 -2.07 -6.64
C GLU A 266 3.06 -1.41 -5.94
N VAL A 267 4.28 -1.84 -6.28
CA VAL A 267 5.53 -1.27 -5.75
C VAL A 267 5.71 0.18 -6.20
N GLN A 268 5.46 0.48 -7.48
CA GLN A 268 5.57 1.84 -8.01
C GLN A 268 4.62 2.82 -7.31
N ILE A 269 3.36 2.42 -7.10
CA ILE A 269 2.36 3.22 -6.39
C ILE A 269 2.82 3.45 -4.95
N ALA A 270 3.27 2.41 -4.23
CA ALA A 270 3.74 2.55 -2.86
C ALA A 270 4.93 3.53 -2.73
N ILE A 271 5.89 3.46 -3.66
CA ILE A 271 7.03 4.39 -3.72
C ILE A 271 6.54 5.82 -4.01
N LEU A 272 5.58 5.99 -4.91
CA LEU A 272 4.99 7.30 -5.20
C LEU A 272 4.25 7.87 -3.98
N THR A 273 3.50 7.05 -3.26
CA THR A 273 2.83 7.46 -2.01
C THR A 273 3.83 7.96 -0.98
N ALA A 274 4.96 7.27 -0.79
CA ALA A 274 6.02 7.73 0.11
C ALA A 274 6.60 9.10 -0.31
N LYS A 275 6.86 9.29 -1.60
CA LYS A 275 7.35 10.57 -2.15
C LYS A 275 6.33 11.70 -2.00
N ILE A 276 5.07 11.45 -2.37
CA ILE A 276 3.97 12.42 -2.25
C ILE A 276 3.83 12.87 -0.80
N LYS A 277 3.81 11.93 0.16
CA LYS A 277 3.76 12.28 1.58
C LYS A 277 4.92 13.19 1.99
N THR A 278 6.16 12.81 1.67
CA THR A 278 7.34 13.62 2.03
C THR A 278 7.30 15.03 1.43
N LEU A 279 6.77 15.17 0.22
CA LEU A 279 6.63 16.46 -0.46
C LEU A 279 5.47 17.28 0.12
N ALA A 280 4.33 16.65 0.40
CA ALA A 280 3.18 17.30 1.01
C ALA A 280 3.52 17.84 2.41
N ASP A 281 4.17 17.02 3.25
CA ASP A 281 4.62 17.43 4.59
C ASP A 281 5.68 18.56 4.52
N PHE A 282 6.54 18.56 3.50
CA PHE A 282 7.49 19.65 3.25
C PHE A 282 6.78 20.96 2.87
N LEU A 283 5.77 20.90 2.00
CA LEU A 283 5.00 22.07 1.59
C LEU A 283 4.15 22.63 2.73
N GLU A 284 3.62 21.79 3.63
CA GLU A 284 2.86 22.26 4.78
C GLU A 284 3.73 22.89 5.87
N SER A 285 4.98 22.41 6.04
CA SER A 285 5.88 22.92 7.10
C SER A 285 6.70 24.15 6.71
N ARG A 286 6.96 24.38 5.41
CA ARG A 286 7.78 25.50 4.92
C ARG A 286 7.12 26.37 3.85
N GLY A 287 5.93 26.03 3.39
CA GLY A 287 5.16 26.79 2.39
C GLY A 287 4.49 28.02 2.95
#